data_AF-X1P9S6-F1
#
_entry.id   AF-X1P9S6-F1
#
_cell.length_a   1.000
_cell.length_b   1.000
_cell.length_c   1.000
_cell.angle_alpha   90.00
_cell.angle_beta   90.00
_cell.angle_gamma   90.00
#
_symmetry.space_group_name_H-M   'P 1'
#
loop_
_entity.id
_entity.type
_entity.pdbx_description
1 polymer ?
#
loop_
_entity_poly.entity_id
_entity_poly.type
_entity_poly.pdbx_seq_one_letter_code
_entity_poly.pdbx_strand_id
1 'polypeptide(L)'
;MGRKKKIVGPRSQIPELIYDPVNEQGVIFLFAKYHKALGIDYIEGIRQGFPDAFGRREIGKDTYEPIDIEFEFESMNFKKQKHDPDECDIIVCWKHNWSECPIEVIELKSALPSLLTGKLPSVRPPKPKPKGKITPQREYRIPILEALMEMGGGGRVKDIL
;
A
#
# COMPACT_ATOMS: atom_id res chain seq x y z
N MET A 1 -2.90 -34.30 16.49
CA MET A 1 -2.02 -33.51 15.60
C MET A 1 -1.14 -32.64 16.50
N GLY A 2 0.18 -32.82 16.48
CA GLY A 2 1.09 -32.07 17.37
C GLY A 2 1.14 -30.58 17.02
N ARG A 3 1.36 -29.72 18.03
CA ARG A 3 1.49 -28.28 17.81
C ARG A 3 2.73 -28.02 16.93
N LYS A 4 2.54 -27.38 15.77
CA LYS A 4 3.66 -26.98 14.90
C LYS A 4 4.57 -26.03 15.67
N LYS A 5 5.89 -26.19 15.50
CA LYS A 5 6.90 -25.27 16.06
C LYS A 5 6.66 -23.85 15.54
N LYS A 6 6.78 -22.86 16.41
CA LYS A 6 6.71 -21.44 16.04
C LYS A 6 8.12 -21.00 15.61
N ILE A 7 8.30 -20.73 14.32
CA ILE A 7 9.57 -20.28 13.76
C ILE A 7 9.58 -18.74 13.74
N VAL A 8 10.73 -18.15 14.08
CA VAL A 8 10.98 -16.71 14.03
C VAL A 8 12.29 -16.45 13.28
N GLY A 9 12.46 -15.22 12.78
CA GLY A 9 13.66 -14.80 12.06
C GLY A 9 14.85 -14.49 12.98
N PRO A 10 15.94 -13.94 12.41
CA PRO A 10 17.02 -13.33 13.18
C PRO A 10 16.53 -12.22 14.12
N ARG A 11 17.33 -11.86 15.14
CA ARG A 11 17.02 -10.71 16.01
C ARG A 11 16.92 -9.45 15.16
N SER A 12 15.78 -8.77 15.23
CA SER A 12 15.57 -7.55 14.45
C SER A 12 16.23 -6.34 15.11
N GLN A 13 16.53 -5.34 14.28
CA GLN A 13 16.90 -3.98 14.70
C GLN A 13 15.67 -3.13 15.06
N ILE A 14 14.46 -3.62 14.79
CA ILE A 14 13.19 -2.93 15.01
C ILE A 14 12.80 -3.11 16.48
N PRO A 15 12.63 -2.04 17.28
CA PRO A 15 12.29 -2.16 18.70
C PRO A 15 10.98 -2.92 18.96
N GLU A 16 10.00 -2.78 18.08
CA GLU A 16 8.64 -3.29 18.23
C GLU A 16 8.45 -4.69 17.66
N LEU A 17 9.44 -5.21 16.94
CA LEU A 17 9.40 -6.55 16.37
C LEU A 17 10.68 -7.29 16.77
N ILE A 18 10.59 -8.23 17.71
CA ILE A 18 11.79 -8.85 18.30
C ILE A 18 12.64 -9.57 17.25
N TYR A 19 11.99 -10.19 16.27
CA TYR A 19 12.64 -10.96 15.21
C TYR A 19 12.21 -10.45 13.84
N ASP A 20 13.09 -10.53 12.86
CA ASP A 20 12.77 -10.13 11.49
C ASP A 20 11.55 -10.89 10.95
N PRO A 21 10.79 -10.29 10.01
CA PRO A 21 9.74 -10.97 9.28
C PRO A 21 10.23 -12.29 8.68
N VAL A 22 9.36 -13.29 8.73
CA VAL A 22 9.55 -14.60 8.06
C VAL A 22 8.41 -14.92 7.09
N ASN A 23 7.50 -13.97 6.91
CA ASN A 23 6.34 -14.06 6.04
C ASN A 23 5.80 -12.65 5.70
N GLU A 24 4.79 -12.62 4.84
CA GLU A 24 4.10 -11.43 4.36
C GLU A 24 3.40 -10.64 5.49
N GLN A 25 2.81 -11.32 6.49
CA GLN A 25 2.18 -10.62 7.62
C GLN A 25 3.16 -9.69 8.38
N GLY A 26 4.42 -10.11 8.50
CA GLY A 26 5.47 -9.25 9.07
C GLY A 26 5.81 -8.05 8.18
N VAL A 27 5.74 -8.22 6.85
CA VAL A 27 5.91 -7.14 5.87
C VAL A 27 4.78 -6.12 5.99
N ILE A 28 3.53 -6.59 6.02
CA ILE A 28 2.34 -5.75 6.20
C ILE A 28 2.45 -4.93 7.49
N PHE A 29 2.83 -5.56 8.61
CA PHE A 29 3.01 -4.87 9.88
C PHE A 29 4.03 -3.73 9.80
N LEU A 30 5.19 -3.97 9.18
CA LEU A 30 6.24 -2.96 9.05
C LEU A 30 5.85 -1.85 8.08
N PHE A 31 5.22 -2.18 6.96
CA PHE A 31 4.69 -1.18 6.05
C PHE A 31 3.67 -0.28 6.75
N ALA A 32 2.67 -0.85 7.42
CA ALA A 32 1.65 -0.09 8.14
C ALA A 32 2.25 0.84 9.20
N LYS A 33 3.39 0.45 9.78
CA LYS A 33 4.12 1.30 10.71
C LYS A 33 4.86 2.46 10.04
N TYR A 34 5.47 2.22 8.89
CA TYR A 34 6.43 3.16 8.27
C TYR A 34 5.96 3.77 6.94
N HIS A 35 4.71 3.56 6.52
CA HIS A 35 4.21 3.94 5.19
C HIS A 35 4.50 5.40 4.81
N LYS A 36 4.31 6.35 5.73
CA LYS A 36 4.62 7.78 5.47
C LYS A 36 6.09 8.01 5.18
N ALA A 37 6.97 7.37 5.93
CA ALA A 37 8.40 7.46 5.72
C ALA A 37 8.82 6.79 4.40
N LEU A 38 8.04 5.83 3.92
CA LEU A 38 8.19 5.16 2.61
C LEU A 38 7.55 5.94 1.44
N GLY A 39 7.06 7.16 1.67
CA GLY A 39 6.45 7.99 0.63
C GLY A 39 5.00 7.64 0.30
N ILE A 40 4.31 6.94 1.20
CA ILE A 40 2.87 6.65 1.09
C ILE A 40 2.13 7.39 2.21
N ASP A 41 1.37 8.41 1.88
CA ASP A 41 0.73 9.31 2.85
C ASP A 41 -0.44 8.67 3.60
N TYR A 42 -1.26 7.92 2.86
CA TYR A 42 -2.46 7.29 3.40
C TYR A 42 -2.58 5.84 2.97
N ILE A 43 -2.98 4.98 3.90
CA ILE A 43 -3.46 3.62 3.63
C ILE A 43 -4.99 3.70 3.72
N GLU A 44 -5.68 3.51 2.60
CA GLU A 44 -7.15 3.57 2.55
C GLU A 44 -7.79 2.21 2.83
N GLY A 45 -7.10 1.12 2.48
CA GLY A 45 -7.54 -0.23 2.81
C GLY A 45 -6.46 -1.28 2.65
N ILE A 46 -6.59 -2.35 3.44
CA ILE A 46 -5.89 -3.62 3.28
C ILE A 46 -6.99 -4.68 3.13
N ARG A 47 -6.91 -5.51 2.09
CA ARG A 47 -7.94 -6.47 1.72
C ARG A 47 -7.37 -7.88 1.57
N GLN A 48 -8.29 -8.84 1.48
CA GLN A 48 -7.94 -10.19 1.04
C GLN A 48 -8.13 -10.23 -0.48
N GLY A 49 -7.04 -10.52 -1.20
CA GLY A 49 -7.03 -10.59 -2.66
C GLY A 49 -6.16 -9.50 -3.27
N PHE A 50 -5.84 -9.71 -4.54
CA PHE A 50 -4.91 -8.88 -5.29
C PHE A 50 -5.57 -7.59 -5.84
N PRO A 51 -4.88 -6.44 -5.81
CA PRO A 51 -3.75 -6.10 -4.94
C PRO A 51 -4.09 -6.10 -3.45
N ASP A 52 -3.15 -6.42 -2.56
CA ASP A 52 -3.40 -6.53 -1.12
C ASP A 52 -3.84 -5.22 -0.42
N ALA A 53 -3.42 -4.06 -0.94
CA ALA A 53 -3.76 -2.77 -0.35
C ALA A 53 -3.88 -1.66 -1.39
N PHE A 54 -4.54 -0.58 -0.99
CA PHE A 54 -4.64 0.65 -1.77
C PHE A 54 -4.54 1.88 -0.86
N GLY A 55 -4.06 2.97 -1.43
CA GLY A 55 -3.77 4.17 -0.67
C GLY A 55 -3.49 5.39 -1.54
N ARG A 56 -2.75 6.34 -0.96
CA ARG A 56 -2.41 7.61 -1.58
C ARG A 56 -0.93 7.94 -1.43
N ARG A 57 -0.36 8.49 -2.49
CA ARG A 57 0.99 9.06 -2.56
C ARG A 57 0.88 10.55 -2.90
N GLU A 58 1.55 11.42 -2.15
CA GLU A 58 1.61 12.86 -2.45
C GLU A 58 2.44 13.12 -3.73
N ILE A 59 1.86 13.86 -4.68
CA ILE A 59 2.51 14.25 -5.95
C ILE A 59 2.76 15.76 -6.06
N GLY A 60 2.37 16.52 -5.04
CA GLY A 60 2.44 17.97 -4.99
C GLY A 60 1.66 18.49 -3.79
N LYS A 61 1.68 19.81 -3.58
CA LYS A 61 1.04 20.43 -2.41
C LYS A 61 -0.45 20.06 -2.36
N ASP A 62 -0.83 19.30 -1.34
CA ASP A 62 -2.20 18.85 -1.09
C ASP A 62 -2.82 18.06 -2.27
N THR A 63 -1.98 17.46 -3.13
CA THR A 63 -2.42 16.65 -4.28
C THR A 63 -1.88 15.23 -4.18
N TYR A 64 -2.76 14.26 -4.37
CA TYR A 64 -2.48 12.85 -4.16
C TYR A 64 -2.94 12.02 -5.36
N GLU A 65 -2.20 10.95 -5.65
CA GLU A 65 -2.60 9.93 -6.61
C GLU A 65 -2.98 8.62 -5.91
N PRO A 66 -3.91 7.83 -6.47
CA PRO A 66 -4.14 6.47 -6.00
C PRO A 66 -2.91 5.61 -6.27
N ILE A 67 -2.67 4.66 -5.36
CA ILE A 67 -1.69 3.59 -5.57
C ILE A 67 -2.26 2.26 -5.11
N ASP A 68 -2.00 1.22 -5.90
CA ASP A 68 -2.26 -0.18 -5.57
C ASP A 68 -0.95 -0.88 -5.16
N ILE A 69 -0.99 -1.59 -4.04
CA ILE A 69 0.18 -2.15 -3.36
C ILE A 69 0.00 -3.65 -3.18
N GLU A 70 1.02 -4.42 -3.57
CA GLU A 70 1.12 -5.85 -3.24
C GLU A 70 2.18 -6.07 -2.15
N PHE A 71 1.87 -6.90 -1.16
CA PHE A 71 2.82 -7.31 -0.14
C PHE A 71 3.39 -8.67 -0.44
N GLU A 72 4.71 -8.79 -0.35
CA GLU A 72 5.36 -10.08 -0.58
C GLU A 72 6.49 -10.32 0.41
N PHE A 73 6.72 -11.57 0.81
CA PHE A 73 7.95 -11.87 1.56
C PHE A 73 9.19 -11.72 0.66
N GLU A 74 9.13 -12.28 -0.55
CA GLU A 74 10.15 -12.14 -1.58
C GLU A 74 9.51 -11.58 -2.86
N SER A 75 10.08 -10.55 -3.48
CA SER A 75 9.44 -9.92 -4.66
C SER A 75 9.20 -10.88 -5.84
N MET A 76 10.00 -11.95 -5.98
CA MET A 76 9.78 -12.99 -7.00
C MET A 76 8.45 -13.74 -6.82
N ASN A 77 7.87 -13.75 -5.62
CA ASN A 77 6.58 -14.40 -5.38
C ASN A 77 5.46 -13.74 -6.18
N PHE A 78 5.48 -12.41 -6.38
CA PHE A 78 4.55 -11.72 -7.27
C PHE A 78 4.46 -12.42 -8.65
N LYS A 79 5.62 -12.68 -9.23
CA LYS A 79 5.75 -13.40 -10.51
C LYS A 79 5.29 -14.86 -10.42
N LYS A 80 5.60 -15.57 -9.33
CA LYS A 80 5.18 -16.97 -9.11
C LYS A 80 3.66 -17.09 -8.98
N GLN A 81 3.02 -16.13 -8.32
CA GLN A 81 1.57 -16.06 -8.15
C GLN A 81 0.84 -15.60 -9.42
N LYS A 82 1.58 -15.14 -10.44
CA LYS A 82 1.06 -14.66 -11.73
C LYS A 82 0.16 -13.43 -11.60
N HIS A 83 0.49 -12.55 -10.66
CA HIS A 83 -0.16 -11.24 -10.56
C HIS A 83 0.14 -10.40 -11.81
N ASP A 84 -0.85 -9.61 -12.23
CA ASP A 84 -0.73 -8.72 -13.38
C ASP A 84 0.01 -7.43 -12.98
N PRO A 85 1.19 -7.14 -13.57
CA PRO A 85 1.91 -5.90 -13.28
C PRO A 85 1.16 -4.61 -13.63
N ASP A 86 0.14 -4.65 -14.48
CA ASP A 86 -0.62 -3.47 -14.87
C ASP A 86 -1.67 -3.08 -13.80
N GLU A 87 -2.12 -4.05 -12.99
CA GLU A 87 -3.09 -3.87 -11.90
C GLU A 87 -2.43 -3.52 -10.55
N CYS A 88 -1.11 -3.36 -10.49
CA CYS A 88 -0.36 -3.01 -9.28
C CYS A 88 0.64 -1.88 -9.57
N ASP A 89 0.87 -0.99 -8.60
CA ASP A 89 1.83 0.12 -8.75
C ASP A 89 3.15 -0.16 -8.03
N ILE A 90 3.09 -0.84 -6.89
CA ILE A 90 4.23 -1.04 -6.00
C ILE A 90 4.19 -2.43 -5.38
N ILE A 91 5.34 -3.11 -5.38
CA ILE A 91 5.56 -4.27 -4.51
C ILE A 91 6.31 -3.81 -3.26
N VAL A 92 5.73 -4.03 -2.09
CA VAL A 92 6.44 -3.87 -0.82
C VAL A 92 6.86 -5.24 -0.32
N CYS A 93 8.17 -5.47 -0.18
CA CYS A 93 8.67 -6.79 0.21
C CYS A 93 9.72 -6.77 1.31
N TRP A 94 9.89 -7.90 1.99
CA TRP A 94 11.03 -8.04 2.92
C TRP A 94 12.36 -8.13 2.17
N LYS A 95 12.41 -8.94 1.10
CA LYS A 95 13.62 -9.18 0.30
C LYS A 95 13.32 -9.03 -1.19
N HIS A 96 14.06 -8.14 -1.86
CA HIS A 96 13.97 -8.03 -3.32
C HIS A 96 14.90 -9.05 -3.99
N ASN A 97 14.32 -9.98 -4.75
CA ASN A 97 15.06 -11.03 -5.46
C ASN A 97 14.61 -11.22 -6.92
N TRP A 98 13.99 -10.19 -7.50
CA TRP A 98 13.54 -10.19 -8.89
C TRP A 98 14.09 -8.96 -9.62
N SER A 99 15.31 -9.07 -10.15
CA SER A 99 16.04 -7.95 -10.78
C SER A 99 15.36 -7.38 -12.03
N GLU A 100 14.59 -8.19 -12.75
CA GLU A 100 13.83 -7.78 -13.94
C GLU A 100 12.37 -7.39 -13.59
N CYS A 101 12.11 -6.99 -12.35
CA CYS A 101 10.77 -6.56 -11.94
C CYS A 101 10.34 -5.30 -12.72
N PRO A 102 9.19 -5.33 -13.43
CA PRO A 102 8.73 -4.18 -14.21
C PRO A 102 8.02 -3.12 -13.34
N ILE A 103 7.74 -3.44 -12.07
CA ILE A 103 7.01 -2.62 -11.09
C ILE A 103 8.01 -1.98 -10.13
N GLU A 104 7.65 -0.82 -9.57
CA GLU A 104 8.38 -0.23 -8.44
C GLU A 104 8.44 -1.24 -7.26
N VAL A 105 9.62 -1.37 -6.63
CA VAL A 105 9.78 -2.25 -5.47
C VAL A 105 10.37 -1.48 -4.30
N ILE A 106 9.69 -1.58 -3.15
CA ILE A 106 10.18 -1.12 -1.86
C ILE A 106 10.66 -2.35 -1.08
N GLU A 107 11.97 -2.50 -0.95
CA GLU A 107 12.57 -3.54 -0.09
C GLU A 107 12.73 -3.01 1.34
N LEU A 108 11.94 -3.54 2.28
CA LEU A 108 11.96 -3.09 3.66
C LEU A 108 13.28 -3.38 4.36
N LYS A 109 13.89 -4.55 4.11
CA LYS A 109 15.11 -4.95 4.81
C LYS A 109 16.27 -3.97 4.59
N SER A 110 16.43 -3.45 3.37
CA SER A 110 17.44 -2.45 3.06
C SER A 110 17.02 -1.03 3.46
N ALA A 111 15.72 -0.73 3.51
CA ALA A 111 15.20 0.55 3.97
C ALA A 111 15.26 0.74 5.50
N LEU A 112 15.29 -0.34 6.30
CA LEU A 112 15.21 -0.31 7.76
C LEU A 112 16.17 0.68 8.45
N PRO A 113 17.48 0.74 8.13
CA PRO A 113 18.37 1.69 8.79
C PRO A 113 17.93 3.15 8.63
N SER A 114 17.40 3.52 7.46
CA SER A 114 16.87 4.86 7.20
C SER A 114 15.54 5.11 7.89
N LEU A 115 14.65 4.09 7.92
CA LEU A 115 13.36 4.16 8.63
C LEU A 115 13.55 4.38 10.13
N LEU A 116 14.52 3.69 10.75
CA LEU A 116 14.79 3.75 12.18
C LEU A 116 15.47 5.05 12.63
N THR A 117 16.22 5.69 11.74
CA THR A 117 16.92 6.95 12.04
C THR A 117 16.07 8.19 11.74
N GLY A 118 14.88 8.01 11.14
CA GLY A 118 14.06 9.12 10.64
C GLY A 118 14.71 9.88 9.49
N LYS A 119 15.78 9.33 8.90
CA LYS A 119 16.55 9.92 7.79
C LYS A 119 16.35 9.07 6.54
N LEU A 120 15.12 8.91 6.08
CA LEU A 120 14.98 8.57 4.67
C LEU A 120 15.47 9.77 3.86
N PRO A 121 16.30 9.52 2.83
CA PRO A 121 16.53 10.58 1.87
C PRO A 121 15.15 10.98 1.34
N SER A 122 14.92 12.28 1.18
CA SER A 122 13.74 12.86 0.50
C SER A 122 13.77 12.48 -0.99
N VAL A 123 13.98 11.21 -1.30
CA VAL A 123 13.77 10.67 -2.62
C VAL A 123 12.26 10.48 -2.66
N ARG A 124 11.57 11.52 -3.13
CA ARG A 124 10.24 11.34 -3.66
C ARG A 124 10.30 10.11 -4.58
N PRO A 125 9.40 9.13 -4.42
CA PRO A 125 9.35 8.00 -5.31
C PRO A 125 9.44 8.47 -6.77
N PRO A 126 10.10 7.71 -7.66
CA PRO A 126 10.12 8.05 -9.06
C PRO A 126 8.69 8.33 -9.54
N LYS A 127 8.55 9.36 -10.39
CA LYS A 127 7.22 9.73 -10.92
C LYS A 127 6.56 8.46 -11.46
N PRO A 128 5.30 8.18 -11.06
CA PRO A 128 4.60 7.01 -11.53
C PRO A 128 4.55 6.97 -13.04
N LYS A 129 4.44 5.75 -13.56
CA LYS A 129 4.08 5.57 -14.95
C LYS A 129 2.71 6.22 -15.19
N PRO A 130 2.50 6.98 -16.27
CA PRO A 130 1.18 7.50 -16.59
C PRO A 130 0.23 6.32 -16.82
N LYS A 131 -0.67 6.06 -15.86
CA LYS A 131 -1.73 5.06 -15.98
C LYS A 131 -3.04 5.76 -16.35
N GLY A 132 -3.52 5.53 -17.57
CA GLY A 132 -4.89 5.86 -17.99
C GLY A 132 -5.31 7.33 -17.86
N LYS A 133 -6.54 7.65 -18.28
CA LYS A 133 -7.10 9.00 -18.10
C LYS A 133 -7.46 9.17 -16.62
N ILE A 134 -6.92 10.20 -15.97
CA ILE A 134 -7.36 10.65 -14.65
C ILE A 134 -8.85 10.97 -14.75
N THR A 135 -9.71 10.18 -14.12
CA THR A 135 -11.13 10.48 -14.04
C THR A 135 -11.33 11.63 -13.04
N PRO A 136 -11.86 12.80 -13.43
CA PRO A 136 -12.00 13.93 -12.54
C PRO A 136 -12.91 13.59 -11.35
N GLN A 137 -12.55 14.06 -10.13
CA GLN A 137 -13.37 13.88 -8.92
C GLN A 137 -14.84 14.30 -9.04
N ARG A 138 -15.20 15.12 -10.05
CA ARG A 138 -16.60 15.49 -10.33
C ARG A 138 -17.52 14.29 -10.63
N GLU A 139 -17.00 13.21 -11.21
CA GLU A 139 -17.82 12.03 -11.53
C GLU A 139 -18.20 11.18 -10.31
N TYR A 140 -17.40 11.22 -9.24
CA TYR A 140 -17.69 10.53 -7.98
C TYR A 140 -18.78 11.21 -7.14
N ARG A 141 -19.23 12.41 -7.54
CA ARG A 141 -20.24 13.18 -6.80
C ARG A 141 -21.68 12.77 -7.12
N ILE A 142 -21.90 11.96 -8.15
CA ILE A 142 -23.24 11.56 -8.61
C ILE A 142 -23.78 10.32 -7.88
N PRO A 143 -23.00 9.26 -7.58
CA PRO A 143 -23.57 8.04 -7.00
C PRO A 143 -24.08 8.21 -5.55
N ILE A 144 -23.42 9.05 -4.73
CA ILE A 144 -23.81 9.23 -3.32
C ILE A 144 -25.09 10.06 -3.21
N LEU A 145 -25.26 11.09 -4.06
CA LEU A 145 -26.47 11.91 -4.09
C LEU A 145 -27.66 11.15 -4.69
N GLU A 146 -27.46 10.32 -5.71
CA GLU A 146 -28.51 9.43 -6.23
C GLU A 146 -28.91 8.35 -5.21
N ALA A 147 -27.95 7.69 -4.55
CA ALA A 147 -28.25 6.67 -3.54
C ALA A 147 -28.99 7.26 -2.31
N LEU A 148 -28.69 8.50 -1.91
CA LEU A 148 -29.41 9.19 -0.84
C LEU A 148 -30.81 9.65 -1.28
N MET A 149 -31.02 9.96 -2.56
CA MET A 149 -32.34 10.27 -3.11
C MET A 149 -33.22 9.02 -3.27
N GLU A 150 -32.65 7.85 -3.54
CA GLU A 150 -33.40 6.59 -3.65
C GLU A 150 -33.82 6.00 -2.28
N MET A 151 -33.03 6.24 -1.22
CA MET A 151 -33.39 5.82 0.14
C MET A 151 -34.30 6.82 0.88
N GLY A 152 -34.55 8.00 0.29
CA GLY A 152 -35.35 9.07 0.86
C GLY A 152 -36.80 9.09 0.38
N GLY A 153 -37.60 8.10 0.81
CA GLY A 153 -39.06 8.16 0.66
C GLY A 153 -39.63 9.43 1.32
N GLY A 154 -40.10 10.38 0.51
CA GLY A 154 -41.13 11.36 0.86
C GLY A 154 -40.85 12.28 2.06
N GLY A 155 -39.84 13.15 1.97
CA GLY A 155 -39.65 14.23 2.94
C GLY A 155 -39.16 15.50 2.26
N ARG A 156 -39.96 16.59 2.29
CA ARG A 156 -39.64 17.89 1.71
C ARG A 156 -38.30 18.44 2.22
N VAL A 157 -37.34 18.62 1.33
CA VAL A 157 -36.14 19.43 1.58
C VAL A 157 -36.50 20.89 1.33
N LYS A 158 -36.76 21.63 2.40
CA LYS A 158 -36.60 23.08 2.42
C LYS A 158 -35.77 23.43 3.64
N ASP A 159 -34.83 24.33 3.40
CA ASP A 159 -33.96 25.01 4.36
C ASP A 159 -32.69 24.23 4.74
N ILE A 160 -31.59 24.56 4.05
CA ILE A 160 -30.32 25.05 4.64
C ILE A 160 -29.51 25.64 3.46
N LEU A 161 -29.50 26.98 3.42
CA LEU A 161 -28.42 27.79 2.83
C LEU A 161 -27.34 27.97 3.89
#